data_AF-A0A954H8N1-F1
#
_entry.id   AF-A0A954H8N1-F1
#
_cell.length_a   1.000
_cell.length_b   1.000
_cell.length_c   1.000
_cell.angle_alpha   90.00
_cell.angle_beta   90.00
_cell.angle_gamma   90.00
#
_symmetry.space_group_name_H-M   'P 1'
#
loop_
_entity.id
_entity.type
_entity.pdbx_description
1 polymer ?
#
loop_
_entity_poly.entity_id
_entity_poly.type
_entity_poly.pdbx_seq_one_letter_code
_entity_poly.pdbx_strand_id
1 'polypeptide(L)'
;MLQRYYYKFRWYLGVTVLLLFGIALMKYSAWLDHKLFPPNKNSAVVNNQVPPPATNSSTTTPVVNASQQLADADSQLSTAGQSAETALESVETWEKEIEQWQQQGAVEESSDNAKLLEQLAFVMREQRMSHSELTAAKQQIQSWQQTVSDRLQQAPPVSLTPAELTEITNLTEQCQSAERDWQRALKRGLVLKQEIEQQKTPAVAVVETKTIGDQIEKANTLTTLVEIEEEMRAKAARDAEAREQQRVQEEQEAELLKQATSPEVTAILAPFLESRDLQPKLSGATVKFSPTIDKKPMSYSALQGMNALSPSIDGLKRLALIGGNRNLPEPKWSVHSQPNNWSQDDKDMLQSAQQYLREYGPTLVKAGKLSQ
;
A
#
# COMPACT_ATOMS: atom_id res chain seq x y z
N MET A 1 0.93 -12.14 63.79
CA MET A 1 2.06 -11.91 62.85
C MET A 1 2.08 -12.86 61.66
N LEU A 2 1.81 -14.17 61.82
CA LEU A 2 1.88 -15.16 60.73
C LEU A 2 0.99 -14.86 59.50
N GLN A 3 -0.22 -14.31 59.69
CA GLN A 3 -1.12 -13.99 58.57
C GLN A 3 -0.57 -12.90 57.62
N ARG A 4 0.17 -11.91 58.12
CA ARG A 4 0.76 -10.85 57.27
C ARG A 4 1.93 -11.38 56.44
N TYR A 5 2.71 -12.33 56.98
CA TYR A 5 3.77 -12.98 56.22
C TYR A 5 3.23 -13.87 55.10
N TYR A 6 2.12 -14.57 55.36
CA TYR A 6 1.49 -15.43 54.37
C TYR A 6 0.99 -14.65 53.13
N TYR A 7 0.40 -13.47 53.32
CA TYR A 7 -0.06 -12.62 52.22
C TYR A 7 1.10 -12.08 51.36
N LYS A 8 2.18 -11.60 52.00
CA LYS A 8 3.37 -11.16 51.27
C LYS A 8 3.99 -12.31 50.47
N PHE A 9 4.09 -13.49 51.08
CA PHE A 9 4.61 -14.67 50.39
C PHE A 9 3.78 -15.07 49.16
N ARG A 10 2.44 -15.09 49.26
CA ARG A 10 1.56 -15.36 48.10
C ARG A 10 1.71 -14.32 46.99
N TRP A 11 1.88 -13.05 47.34
CA TRP A 11 2.08 -11.99 46.36
C TRP A 11 3.41 -12.16 45.61
N TYR A 12 4.51 -12.38 46.33
CA TYR A 12 5.81 -12.64 45.70
C TYR A 12 5.81 -13.92 44.85
N LEU A 13 5.16 -14.99 45.33
CA LEU A 13 5.03 -16.22 44.54
C LEU A 13 4.28 -15.97 43.23
N GLY A 14 3.20 -15.19 43.27
CA GLY A 14 2.42 -14.81 42.07
C GLY A 14 3.22 -13.99 41.07
N VAL A 15 3.97 -12.99 41.54
CA VAL A 15 4.84 -12.17 40.68
C VAL A 15 5.94 -13.02 40.05
N THR A 16 6.58 -13.92 40.80
CA THR A 16 7.63 -14.79 40.28
C THR A 16 7.11 -15.75 39.21
N VAL A 17 5.91 -16.33 39.38
CA VAL A 17 5.29 -17.20 38.38
C VAL A 17 4.97 -16.43 37.09
N LEU A 18 4.44 -15.21 37.20
CA LEU A 18 4.19 -14.34 36.05
C LEU A 18 5.48 -14.00 35.29
N LEU A 19 6.56 -13.71 36.01
CA LEU A 19 7.86 -13.37 35.42
C LEU A 19 8.46 -14.58 34.68
N LEU A 20 8.39 -15.78 35.27
CA LEU A 20 8.83 -17.01 34.61
C LEU A 20 7.99 -17.35 33.37
N PHE A 21 6.68 -17.09 33.40
CA PHE A 21 5.80 -17.29 32.25
C PHE A 21 6.13 -16.33 31.10
N GLY A 22 6.41 -15.06 31.40
CA GLY A 22 6.86 -14.07 30.40
C GLY A 22 8.18 -14.47 29.72
N ILE A 23 9.16 -14.95 30.50
CA ILE A 23 10.44 -15.43 29.95
C ILE A 23 10.23 -16.65 29.04
N ALA A 24 9.32 -17.56 29.42
CA ALA A 24 9.00 -18.73 28.61
C ALA A 24 8.36 -18.34 27.26
N LEU A 25 7.44 -17.36 27.27
CA LEU A 25 6.81 -16.84 26.05
C LEU A 25 7.83 -16.19 25.11
N MET A 26 8.77 -15.38 25.63
CA MET A 26 9.82 -14.76 24.79
C MET A 26 10.77 -15.80 24.17
N LYS A 27 11.11 -16.86 24.91
CA LYS A 27 11.93 -17.95 24.35
C LYS A 27 11.16 -18.75 23.29
N TYR A 28 9.85 -18.93 23.48
CA TYR A 28 9.00 -19.62 22.53
C TYR A 28 8.82 -18.83 21.23
N SER A 29 8.67 -17.50 21.30
CA SER A 29 8.59 -16.64 20.12
C SER A 29 9.91 -16.64 19.32
N ALA A 30 11.05 -16.51 20.00
CA ALA A 30 12.36 -16.57 19.35
C ALA A 30 12.63 -17.93 18.67
N TRP A 31 12.13 -19.02 19.26
CA TRP A 31 12.20 -20.34 18.65
C TRP A 31 11.32 -20.49 17.40
N LEU A 32 10.11 -19.91 17.42
CA LEU A 32 9.19 -19.90 16.27
C LEU A 32 9.79 -19.16 15.07
N ASP A 33 10.40 -17.99 15.29
CA ASP A 33 11.04 -17.22 14.21
C ASP A 33 12.16 -18.01 13.53
N HIS A 34 13.01 -18.69 14.30
CA HIS A 34 14.09 -19.51 13.74
C HIS A 34 13.58 -20.75 13.00
N LYS A 35 12.36 -21.23 13.30
CA LYS A 35 11.74 -22.39 12.65
C LYS A 35 11.00 -22.03 11.36
N LEU A 36 10.35 -20.86 11.33
CA LEU A 36 9.56 -20.39 10.19
C LEU A 36 10.41 -19.68 9.14
N PHE A 37 11.56 -19.10 9.55
CA PHE A 37 12.46 -18.37 8.67
C PHE A 37 13.89 -18.91 8.80
N PRO A 38 14.20 -20.08 8.22
CA PRO A 38 15.57 -20.58 8.23
C PRO A 38 16.48 -19.59 7.48
N PRO A 39 17.63 -19.21 8.06
CA PRO A 39 18.56 -18.29 7.41
C PRO A 39 19.02 -18.87 6.07
N ASN A 40 18.87 -18.08 5.01
CA ASN A 40 19.22 -18.45 3.64
C ASN A 40 20.74 -18.70 3.55
N LYS A 41 21.15 -19.97 3.41
CA LYS A 41 22.56 -20.40 3.41
C LYS A 41 23.29 -20.19 2.08
N ASN A 42 22.68 -19.51 1.10
CA ASN A 42 23.25 -19.41 -0.26
C ASN A 42 24.02 -18.10 -0.54
N SER A 43 24.62 -17.48 0.48
CA SER A 43 25.57 -16.38 0.30
C SER A 43 27.00 -16.88 0.47
N ALA A 44 27.41 -17.83 -0.37
CA ALA A 44 28.80 -18.27 -0.45
C ALA A 44 29.23 -18.47 -1.89
N VAL A 45 30.14 -17.58 -2.32
CA VAL A 45 31.20 -17.82 -3.31
C VAL A 45 30.75 -18.21 -4.72
N VAL A 46 30.74 -17.23 -5.63
CA VAL A 46 31.05 -17.49 -7.04
C VAL A 46 32.09 -16.47 -7.49
N ASN A 47 33.34 -16.92 -7.47
CA ASN A 47 34.45 -16.33 -8.19
C ASN A 47 34.63 -17.17 -9.47
N ASN A 48 34.55 -16.57 -10.66
CA ASN A 48 35.48 -16.81 -11.78
C ASN A 48 35.12 -16.03 -13.05
N GLN A 49 36.18 -15.48 -13.63
CA GLN A 49 36.31 -14.92 -14.98
C GLN A 49 35.90 -15.90 -16.09
N VAL A 50 35.35 -15.38 -17.19
CA VAL A 50 35.85 -15.42 -18.60
C VAL A 50 34.77 -14.81 -19.55
N PRO A 51 35.13 -14.02 -20.59
CA PRO A 51 34.18 -13.41 -21.55
C PRO A 51 34.17 -14.15 -22.94
N PRO A 52 33.52 -13.66 -24.03
CA PRO A 52 32.25 -14.16 -24.61
C PRO A 52 32.40 -14.72 -26.06
N PRO A 53 31.33 -15.07 -26.85
CA PRO A 53 30.54 -14.05 -27.58
C PRO A 53 29.03 -14.33 -27.85
N ALA A 54 28.27 -13.23 -27.88
CA ALA A 54 27.13 -12.85 -28.73
C ALA A 54 25.98 -13.83 -29.08
N THR A 55 24.74 -13.41 -28.78
CA THR A 55 23.68 -13.22 -29.82
C THR A 55 22.54 -12.36 -29.28
N ASN A 56 22.15 -11.37 -30.10
CA ASN A 56 21.22 -10.29 -29.79
C ASN A 56 19.76 -10.75 -29.87
N SER A 57 18.94 -10.39 -28.88
CA SER A 57 17.48 -10.32 -29.01
C SER A 57 16.92 -9.31 -28.00
N SER A 58 16.71 -8.09 -28.48
CA SER A 58 16.21 -6.93 -27.75
C SER A 58 14.73 -7.14 -27.37
N THR A 59 14.49 -7.53 -26.12
CA THR A 59 13.19 -7.35 -25.45
C THR A 59 13.26 -6.01 -24.75
N THR A 60 12.67 -4.97 -25.35
CA THR A 60 12.50 -3.65 -24.73
C THR A 60 11.40 -3.75 -23.67
N THR A 61 11.76 -4.26 -22.49
CA THR A 61 11.09 -3.80 -21.26
C THR A 61 11.19 -2.28 -21.22
N PRO A 62 10.16 -1.55 -20.77
CA PRO A 62 10.31 -0.13 -20.51
C PRO A 62 11.45 0.01 -19.51
N VAL A 63 12.59 0.51 -19.99
CA VAL A 63 13.71 0.89 -19.13
C VAL A 63 13.18 2.06 -18.32
N VAL A 64 12.54 1.75 -17.19
CA VAL A 64 12.28 2.74 -16.16
C VAL A 64 13.64 3.34 -15.86
N ASN A 65 13.77 4.64 -16.14
CA ASN A 65 15.02 5.33 -16.04
C ASN A 65 15.51 5.21 -14.59
N ALA A 66 16.62 4.48 -14.36
CA ALA A 66 17.13 4.21 -13.01
C ALA A 66 17.32 5.51 -12.21
N SER A 67 17.67 6.61 -12.90
CA SER A 67 17.76 7.94 -12.30
C SER A 67 16.42 8.46 -11.77
N GLN A 68 15.31 8.20 -12.46
CA GLN A 68 13.98 8.59 -11.99
C GLN A 68 13.57 7.79 -10.76
N GLN A 69 13.79 6.47 -10.79
CA GLN A 69 13.49 5.60 -9.66
C GLN A 69 14.27 6.00 -8.40
N LEU A 70 15.55 6.36 -8.55
CA LEU A 70 16.37 6.85 -7.44
C LEU A 70 15.89 8.22 -6.93
N ALA A 71 15.47 9.12 -7.81
CA ALA A 71 14.93 10.43 -7.42
C ALA A 71 13.60 10.30 -6.67
N ASP A 72 12.71 9.40 -7.11
CA ASP A 72 11.44 9.13 -6.44
C ASP A 72 11.67 8.53 -5.05
N ALA A 73 12.61 7.58 -4.92
CA ALA A 73 12.99 6.99 -3.65
C ALA A 73 13.62 8.00 -2.67
N ASP A 74 14.47 8.91 -3.17
CA ASP A 74 15.05 10.00 -2.36
C ASP A 74 13.97 10.93 -1.81
N SER A 75 12.99 11.31 -2.64
CA SER A 75 11.84 12.12 -2.22
C SER A 75 10.99 11.43 -1.14
N GLN A 76 10.74 10.14 -1.28
CA GLN A 76 10.03 9.34 -0.27
C GLN A 76 10.79 9.29 1.05
N LEU A 77 12.10 9.02 1.01
CA LEU A 77 12.95 8.98 2.21
C LEU A 77 13.05 10.34 2.90
N SER A 78 13.12 11.44 2.13
CA SER A 78 13.08 12.79 2.69
C SER A 78 11.78 13.05 3.45
N THR A 79 10.64 12.67 2.86
CA THR A 79 9.31 12.78 3.49
C THR A 79 9.23 11.92 4.76
N ALA A 80 9.69 10.66 4.69
CA ALA A 80 9.74 9.77 5.85
C ALA A 80 10.60 10.34 6.98
N GLY A 81 11.75 10.94 6.65
CA GLY A 81 12.66 11.57 7.61
C GLY A 81 12.01 12.74 8.34
N GLN A 82 11.30 13.61 7.61
CA GLN A 82 10.54 14.71 8.20
C GLN A 82 9.43 14.20 9.13
N SER A 83 8.64 13.21 8.69
CA SER A 83 7.59 12.61 9.51
C SER A 83 8.14 11.95 10.79
N ALA A 84 9.27 11.24 10.70
CA ALA A 84 9.92 10.64 11.86
C ALA A 84 10.43 11.71 12.85
N GLU A 85 10.97 12.83 12.34
CA GLU A 85 11.43 13.95 13.16
C GLU A 85 10.28 14.66 13.88
N THR A 86 9.19 14.99 13.17
CA THR A 86 7.99 15.57 13.77
C THR A 86 7.35 14.63 14.80
N ALA A 87 7.36 13.32 14.55
CA ALA A 87 6.89 12.33 15.52
C ALA A 87 7.76 12.33 16.79
N LEU A 88 9.09 12.38 16.65
CA LEU A 88 10.02 12.45 17.79
C LEU A 88 9.82 13.74 18.60
N GLU A 89 9.69 14.90 17.96
CA GLU A 89 9.40 16.17 18.64
C GLU A 89 8.08 16.12 19.41
N SER A 90 7.07 15.48 18.82
CA SER A 90 5.76 15.28 19.47
C SER A 90 5.87 14.38 20.70
N VAL A 91 6.66 13.30 20.62
CA VAL A 91 6.95 12.40 21.75
C VAL A 91 7.67 13.15 22.87
N GLU A 92 8.73 13.89 22.55
CA GLU A 92 9.50 14.61 23.55
C GLU A 92 8.68 15.71 24.24
N THR A 93 7.87 16.43 23.46
CA THR A 93 6.94 17.44 24.00
C THR A 93 5.94 16.78 24.93
N TRP A 94 5.38 15.65 24.50
CA TRP A 94 4.42 14.88 25.29
C TRP A 94 5.02 14.35 26.60
N GLU A 95 6.23 13.79 26.56
CA GLU A 95 6.93 13.28 27.75
C GLU A 95 7.23 14.41 28.75
N LYS A 96 7.71 15.57 28.28
CA LYS A 96 7.95 16.75 29.12
C LYS A 96 6.68 17.26 29.79
N GLU A 97 5.60 17.36 29.01
CA GLU A 97 4.30 17.78 29.53
C GLU A 97 3.78 16.81 30.59
N ILE A 98 3.89 15.49 30.36
CA ILE A 98 3.53 14.48 31.36
C ILE A 98 4.38 14.60 32.62
N GLU A 99 5.69 14.78 32.50
CA GLU A 99 6.58 14.91 33.65
C GLU A 99 6.23 16.16 34.47
N GLN A 100 6.03 17.31 33.81
CA GLN A 100 5.58 18.54 34.45
C GLN A 100 4.25 18.34 35.17
N TRP A 101 3.33 17.60 34.57
CA TRP A 101 2.03 17.25 35.15
C TRP A 101 2.16 16.39 36.40
N GLN A 102 3.00 15.36 36.36
CA GLN A 102 3.25 14.49 37.51
C GLN A 102 3.87 15.27 38.68
N GLN A 103 4.75 16.24 38.39
CA GLN A 103 5.34 17.13 39.40
C GLN A 103 4.33 18.11 40.00
N GLN A 104 3.39 18.62 39.20
CA GLN A 104 2.34 19.55 39.65
C GLN A 104 1.14 18.84 40.32
N GLY A 105 0.97 17.55 40.04
CA GLY A 105 -0.22 16.74 40.35
C GLY A 105 -0.28 16.11 41.74
N ALA A 106 0.59 16.48 42.69
CA ALA A 106 0.49 16.01 44.08
C ALA A 106 -0.68 16.65 44.88
N VAL A 107 -1.73 17.15 44.20
CA VAL A 107 -2.78 17.99 44.78
C VAL A 107 -4.17 17.39 44.54
N GLU A 108 -4.75 16.89 45.64
CA GLU A 108 -6.15 16.51 45.94
C GLU A 108 -6.99 15.76 44.87
N GLU A 109 -7.30 14.50 45.20
CA GLU A 109 -8.19 13.59 44.46
C GLU A 109 -9.66 14.05 44.49
N SER A 110 -10.01 14.94 43.56
CA SER A 110 -11.40 15.05 43.09
C SER A 110 -11.75 13.82 42.24
N SER A 111 -12.95 13.24 42.43
CA SER A 111 -13.44 12.10 41.66
C SER A 111 -13.51 12.36 40.15
N ASP A 112 -13.66 13.62 39.72
CA ASP A 112 -13.73 13.98 38.30
C ASP A 112 -12.33 14.09 37.69
N ASN A 113 -11.34 14.57 38.46
CA ASN A 113 -9.93 14.56 38.07
C ASN A 113 -9.42 13.12 37.87
N ALA A 114 -9.90 12.15 38.67
CA ALA A 114 -9.52 10.75 38.53
C ALA A 114 -9.91 10.17 37.14
N LYS A 115 -11.08 10.53 36.60
CA LYS A 115 -11.50 10.08 35.26
C LYS A 115 -10.69 10.71 34.14
N LEU A 116 -10.38 12.00 34.25
CA LEU A 116 -9.54 12.68 33.26
C LEU A 116 -8.10 12.16 33.29
N LEU A 117 -7.57 11.83 34.46
CA LEU A 117 -6.29 11.13 34.62
C LEU A 117 -6.33 9.71 34.03
N GLU A 118 -7.45 8.99 34.15
CA GLU A 118 -7.63 7.68 33.51
C GLU A 118 -7.67 7.81 31.98
N GLN A 119 -8.35 8.82 31.44
CA GLN A 119 -8.36 9.11 30.00
C GLN A 119 -6.96 9.49 29.48
N LEU A 120 -6.22 10.31 30.24
CA LEU A 120 -4.84 10.65 29.91
C LEU A 120 -3.95 9.40 29.95
N ALA A 121 -4.11 8.55 30.96
CA ALA A 121 -3.40 7.27 31.05
C ALA A 121 -3.78 6.30 29.91
N PHE A 122 -5.02 6.35 29.43
CA PHE A 122 -5.44 5.61 28.24
C PHE A 122 -4.74 6.14 26.99
N VAL A 123 -4.67 7.47 26.81
CA VAL A 123 -3.87 8.08 25.74
C VAL A 123 -2.41 7.64 25.89
N MET A 124 -1.86 7.49 27.09
CA MET A 124 -0.49 6.97 27.29
C MET A 124 -0.31 5.48 26.95
N ARG A 125 -1.37 4.66 27.04
CA ARG A 125 -1.29 3.19 26.83
C ARG A 125 -1.58 2.74 25.41
N GLU A 126 -2.08 3.63 24.55
CA GLU A 126 -2.33 3.29 23.15
C GLU A 126 -1.00 2.84 22.51
N GLN A 127 -1.00 1.68 21.84
CA GLN A 127 0.18 1.14 21.19
C GLN A 127 0.60 2.08 20.06
N ARG A 128 1.67 2.84 20.30
CA ARG A 128 2.33 3.71 19.31
C ARG A 128 3.79 3.30 19.20
N MET A 129 4.43 3.68 18.10
CA MET A 129 5.88 3.57 18.01
C MET A 129 6.53 4.33 19.16
N SER A 130 7.34 3.62 19.92
CA SER A 130 8.14 4.16 21.01
C SER A 130 9.20 5.13 20.49
N HIS A 131 9.72 5.97 21.38
CA HIS A 131 10.84 6.87 21.08
C HIS A 131 12.06 6.14 20.49
N SER A 132 12.38 4.96 21.03
CA SER A 132 13.46 4.11 20.52
C SER A 132 13.19 3.57 19.12
N GLU A 133 11.96 3.17 18.82
CA GLU A 133 11.58 2.67 17.49
C GLU A 133 11.60 3.80 16.46
N LEU A 134 11.13 5.00 16.81
CA LEU A 134 11.23 6.18 15.94
C LEU A 134 12.68 6.58 15.69
N THR A 135 13.54 6.51 16.71
CA THR A 135 14.98 6.79 16.56
C THR A 135 15.64 5.76 15.64
N ALA A 136 15.31 4.47 15.79
CA ALA A 136 15.81 3.41 14.93
C ALA A 136 15.33 3.59 13.47
N ALA A 137 14.05 3.94 13.28
CA ALA A 137 13.49 4.25 11.96
C ALA A 137 14.20 5.44 11.31
N LYS A 138 14.47 6.52 12.07
CA LYS A 138 15.23 7.68 11.59
C LYS A 138 16.64 7.29 11.13
N GLN A 139 17.34 6.44 11.90
CA GLN A 139 18.67 5.94 11.52
C GLN A 139 18.62 5.07 10.25
N GLN A 140 17.58 4.24 10.10
CA GLN A 140 17.36 3.43 8.90
C GLN A 140 17.05 4.28 7.67
N ILE A 141 16.26 5.36 7.82
CA ILE A 141 16.01 6.32 6.73
C ILE A 141 17.32 6.97 6.29
N GLN A 142 18.17 7.40 7.22
CA GLN A 142 19.47 8.01 6.90
C GLN A 142 20.41 7.04 6.17
N SER A 143 20.43 5.75 6.55
CA SER A 143 21.24 4.75 5.85
C SER A 143 20.74 4.50 4.42
N TRP A 144 19.42 4.50 4.23
CA TRP A 144 18.80 4.41 2.89
C TRP A 144 19.08 5.64 2.04
N GLN A 145 19.02 6.85 2.59
CA GLN A 145 19.37 8.09 1.88
C GLN A 145 20.82 8.05 1.39
N GLN A 146 21.75 7.62 2.25
CA GLN A 146 23.14 7.44 1.85
C GLN A 146 23.27 6.43 0.70
N THR A 147 22.58 5.29 0.80
CA THR A 147 22.60 4.24 -0.23
C THR A 147 22.06 4.75 -1.58
N VAL A 148 20.96 5.50 -1.57
CA VAL A 148 20.37 6.10 -2.78
C VAL A 148 21.31 7.13 -3.39
N SER A 149 21.90 8.01 -2.57
CA SER A 149 22.90 8.98 -3.01
C SER A 149 24.13 8.32 -3.63
N ASP A 150 24.67 7.27 -3.00
CA ASP A 150 25.83 6.54 -3.50
C ASP A 150 25.54 5.88 -4.86
N ARG A 151 24.33 5.33 -5.05
CA ARG A 151 23.92 4.74 -6.35
C ARG A 151 23.67 5.79 -7.42
N LEU A 152 23.21 6.97 -7.05
CA LEU A 152 23.00 8.09 -7.98
C LEU A 152 24.34 8.63 -8.50
N GLN A 153 25.41 8.56 -7.69
CA GLN A 153 26.76 9.00 -8.08
C GLN A 153 27.51 7.99 -8.97
N GLN A 154 27.04 6.74 -9.08
CA GLN A 154 27.65 5.73 -9.94
C GLN A 154 27.35 6.01 -11.43
N ALA A 155 28.32 5.73 -12.30
CA ALA A 155 28.19 5.86 -13.75
C ALA A 155 28.39 4.47 -14.41
N PRO A 156 27.31 3.78 -14.85
CA PRO A 156 25.90 4.20 -14.87
C PRO A 156 25.20 4.06 -13.50
N PRO A 157 24.12 4.84 -13.24
CA PRO A 157 23.34 4.71 -12.01
C PRO A 157 22.74 3.31 -11.86
N VAL A 158 22.82 2.76 -10.66
CA VAL A 158 22.29 1.43 -10.34
C VAL A 158 20.88 1.55 -9.77
N SER A 159 19.90 0.94 -10.44
CA SER A 159 18.50 0.93 -10.00
C SER A 159 18.32 0.23 -8.65
N LEU A 160 17.32 0.65 -7.87
CA LEU A 160 16.89 -0.08 -6.67
C LEU A 160 16.19 -1.39 -7.07
N THR A 161 16.38 -2.43 -6.28
CA THR A 161 15.63 -3.68 -6.44
C THR A 161 14.18 -3.50 -5.97
N PRO A 162 13.22 -4.31 -6.45
CA PRO A 162 11.83 -4.22 -6.01
C PRO A 162 11.65 -4.41 -4.49
N ALA A 163 12.50 -5.23 -3.86
CA ALA A 163 12.48 -5.45 -2.41
C ALA A 163 12.89 -4.18 -1.65
N GLU A 164 13.93 -3.49 -2.10
CA GLU A 164 14.39 -2.23 -1.50
C GLU A 164 13.33 -1.12 -1.63
N LEU A 165 12.69 -1.01 -2.81
CA LEU A 165 11.57 -0.08 -2.99
C LEU A 165 10.41 -0.36 -2.04
N THR A 166 10.10 -1.64 -1.82
CA THR A 166 9.02 -2.06 -0.90
C THR A 166 9.38 -1.70 0.54
N GLU A 167 10.64 -1.87 0.93
CA GLU A 167 11.13 -1.48 2.26
C GLU A 167 11.04 0.03 2.49
N ILE A 168 11.51 0.83 1.53
CA ILE A 168 11.43 2.31 1.58
C ILE A 168 9.96 2.77 1.69
N THR A 169 9.07 2.17 0.91
CA THR A 169 7.63 2.48 0.94
C THR A 169 7.04 2.17 2.32
N ASN A 170 7.30 0.97 2.85
CA ASN A 170 6.81 0.56 4.17
C ASN A 170 7.33 1.46 5.29
N LEU A 171 8.63 1.80 5.26
CA LEU A 171 9.24 2.70 6.25
C LEU A 171 8.62 4.10 6.19
N THR A 172 8.32 4.59 4.99
CA THR A 172 7.62 5.86 4.78
C THR A 172 6.21 5.84 5.37
N GLU A 173 5.43 4.80 5.07
CA GLU A 173 4.07 4.63 5.60
C GLU A 173 4.05 4.52 7.13
N GLN A 174 5.00 3.77 7.71
CA GLN A 174 5.14 3.65 9.17
C GLN A 174 5.42 4.99 9.83
N CYS A 175 6.37 5.77 9.32
CA CYS A 175 6.72 7.08 9.88
C CYS A 175 5.55 8.07 9.77
N GLN A 176 4.85 8.10 8.63
CA GLN A 176 3.66 8.95 8.47
C GLN A 176 2.48 8.51 9.35
N SER A 177 2.32 7.21 9.62
CA SER A 177 1.33 6.74 10.58
C SER A 177 1.70 7.19 12.00
N ALA A 178 2.96 6.99 12.39
CA ALA A 178 3.45 7.37 13.71
C ALA A 178 3.33 8.89 13.96
N GLU A 179 3.66 9.72 12.97
CA GLU A 179 3.47 11.17 13.04
C GLU A 179 2.02 11.53 13.36
N ARG A 180 1.06 10.97 12.60
CA ARG A 180 -0.38 11.23 12.79
C ARG A 180 -0.86 10.77 14.16
N ASP A 181 -0.38 9.62 14.63
CA ASP A 181 -0.80 9.07 15.91
C ASP A 181 -0.23 9.87 17.10
N TRP A 182 1.03 10.33 17.00
CA TRP A 182 1.65 11.19 18.01
C TRP A 182 1.06 12.60 18.03
N GLN A 183 0.78 13.19 16.87
CA GLN A 183 0.06 14.47 16.81
C GLN A 183 -1.35 14.37 17.41
N ARG A 184 -2.07 13.27 17.13
CA ARG A 184 -3.40 13.04 17.72
C ARG A 184 -3.32 12.89 19.24
N ALA A 185 -2.34 12.14 19.74
CA ALA A 185 -2.11 11.94 21.16
C ALA A 185 -1.80 13.27 21.87
N LEU A 186 -0.84 14.02 21.32
CA LEU A 186 -0.43 15.33 21.82
C LEU A 186 -1.62 16.29 21.92
N LYS A 187 -2.40 16.41 20.84
CA LYS A 187 -3.62 17.24 20.83
C LYS A 187 -4.61 16.80 21.91
N ARG A 188 -4.90 15.50 22.03
CA ARG A 188 -5.84 14.99 23.04
C ARG A 188 -5.39 15.27 24.46
N GLY A 189 -4.12 15.06 24.80
CA GLY A 189 -3.68 15.35 26.17
C GLY A 189 -3.59 16.84 26.47
N LEU A 190 -3.27 17.69 25.50
CA LEU A 190 -3.35 19.15 25.70
C LEU A 190 -4.77 19.60 26.06
N VAL A 191 -5.79 19.05 25.38
CA VAL A 191 -7.20 19.31 25.70
C VAL A 191 -7.54 18.82 27.11
N LEU A 192 -7.19 17.57 27.45
CA LEU A 192 -7.43 17.03 28.79
C LEU A 192 -6.72 17.85 29.88
N LYS A 193 -5.49 18.29 29.61
CA LYS A 193 -4.72 19.20 30.48
C LYS A 193 -5.50 20.48 30.74
N GLN A 194 -5.99 21.11 29.68
CA GLN A 194 -6.75 22.35 29.77
C GLN A 194 -8.07 22.15 30.54
N GLU A 195 -8.77 21.03 30.34
CA GLU A 195 -10.00 20.71 31.08
C GLU A 195 -9.75 20.54 32.58
N ILE A 196 -8.68 19.82 32.96
CA ILE A 196 -8.30 19.63 34.36
C ILE A 196 -7.92 20.97 35.01
N GLU A 197 -7.17 21.83 34.32
CA GLU A 197 -6.81 23.16 34.83
C GLU A 197 -8.05 24.05 35.05
N GLN A 198 -9.05 23.96 34.16
CA GLN A 198 -10.33 24.66 34.31
C GLN A 198 -11.13 24.15 35.52
N GLN A 199 -11.08 22.85 35.82
CA GLN A 199 -11.75 22.28 37.00
C GLN A 199 -11.02 22.62 38.31
N LYS A 200 -9.69 22.78 38.27
CA LYS A 200 -8.87 23.12 39.45
C LYS A 200 -9.05 24.56 39.92
N THR A 201 -9.60 25.46 39.10
CA THR A 201 -9.90 26.83 39.53
C THR A 201 -11.28 26.87 40.21
N PRO A 202 -11.37 26.90 41.56
CA PRO A 202 -12.67 27.02 42.22
C PRO A 202 -13.33 28.34 41.82
N ALA A 203 -14.65 28.32 41.62
CA ALA A 203 -15.48 29.48 41.31
C ALA A 203 -15.56 30.55 42.44
N VAL A 204 -14.59 30.59 43.36
CA VAL A 204 -14.52 31.53 44.48
C VAL A 204 -13.37 32.49 44.23
N ALA A 205 -13.70 33.77 44.04
CA ALA A 205 -12.85 34.91 43.67
C ALA A 205 -12.57 35.12 42.16
N VAL A 206 -13.65 35.39 41.40
CA VAL A 206 -13.59 36.32 40.25
C VAL A 206 -14.32 37.60 40.65
N VAL A 207 -13.66 38.41 41.47
CA VAL A 207 -13.76 39.86 41.42
C VAL A 207 -12.31 40.33 41.40
N GLU A 208 -11.92 41.00 40.32
CA GLU A 208 -10.59 41.61 40.06
C GLU A 208 -9.45 40.59 39.86
N THR A 209 -8.88 40.34 38.69
CA THR A 209 -8.86 40.99 37.38
C THR A 209 -8.72 39.89 36.33
N LYS A 210 -9.81 39.58 35.59
CA LYS A 210 -9.70 38.74 34.39
C LYS A 210 -9.01 39.58 33.32
N THR A 211 -7.70 39.39 33.19
CA THR A 211 -6.89 39.88 32.08
C THR A 211 -7.54 39.40 30.79
N ILE A 212 -7.86 40.33 29.89
CA ILE A 212 -8.53 40.06 28.61
C ILE A 212 -7.76 39.01 27.76
N GLY A 213 -6.45 38.82 28.02
CA GLY A 213 -5.59 37.82 27.38
C GLY A 213 -6.03 36.36 27.57
N ASP A 214 -6.38 35.92 28.77
CA ASP A 214 -6.73 34.51 29.04
C ASP A 214 -8.08 34.10 28.40
N GLN A 215 -8.98 35.08 28.22
CA GLN A 215 -10.23 34.86 27.48
C GLN A 215 -10.00 34.77 25.97
N ILE A 216 -9.01 35.51 25.45
CA ILE A 216 -8.61 35.42 24.04
C ILE A 216 -7.93 34.06 23.76
N GLU A 217 -7.10 33.56 24.65
CA GLU A 217 -6.44 32.24 24.49
C GLU A 217 -7.45 31.07 24.56
N LYS A 218 -8.44 31.15 25.46
CA LYS A 218 -9.56 30.20 25.50
C LYS A 218 -10.44 30.27 24.26
N ALA A 219 -10.72 31.47 23.75
CA ALA A 219 -11.47 31.62 22.50
C ALA A 219 -10.69 31.06 21.31
N ASN A 220 -9.37 31.27 21.25
CA ASN A 220 -8.52 30.76 20.18
C ASN A 220 -8.40 29.22 20.21
N THR A 221 -8.30 28.61 21.39
CA THR A 221 -8.26 27.14 21.55
C THR A 221 -9.59 26.47 21.24
N LEU A 222 -10.73 27.10 21.59
CA LEU A 222 -12.05 26.63 21.16
C LEU A 222 -12.26 26.76 19.65
N THR A 223 -11.75 27.84 19.05
CA THR A 223 -11.84 28.05 17.60
C THR A 223 -11.04 26.99 16.85
N THR A 224 -9.81 26.71 17.28
CA THR A 224 -8.99 25.65 16.65
C THR A 224 -9.55 24.26 16.84
N LEU A 225 -10.23 23.97 17.97
CA LEU A 225 -10.90 22.69 18.19
C LEU A 225 -12.09 22.50 17.23
N VAL A 226 -12.89 23.54 17.01
CA VAL A 226 -14.00 23.50 16.04
C VAL A 226 -13.46 23.29 14.63
N GLU A 227 -12.40 24.01 14.24
CA GLU A 227 -11.75 23.83 12.93
C GLU A 227 -11.24 22.40 12.73
N ILE A 228 -10.59 21.81 13.74
CA ILE A 228 -10.10 20.42 13.66
C ILE A 228 -11.26 19.42 13.57
N GLU A 229 -12.36 19.65 14.29
CA GLU A 229 -13.52 18.76 14.24
C GLU A 229 -14.23 18.86 12.88
N GLU A 230 -14.34 20.05 12.31
CA GLU A 230 -14.83 20.28 10.96
C GLU A 230 -13.93 19.62 9.91
N GLU A 231 -12.60 19.73 10.04
CA GLU A 231 -11.65 19.04 9.17
C GLU A 231 -11.78 17.52 9.26
N MET A 232 -11.93 16.97 10.48
CA MET A 232 -12.12 15.53 10.67
C MET A 232 -13.43 15.05 10.06
N ARG A 233 -14.53 15.81 10.21
CA ARG A 233 -15.81 15.48 9.56
C ARG A 233 -15.70 15.57 8.05
N ALA A 234 -15.04 16.62 7.52
CA ALA A 234 -14.81 16.78 6.09
C ALA A 234 -13.91 15.67 5.51
N LYS A 235 -12.95 15.18 6.28
CA LYS A 235 -12.12 14.03 5.89
C LYS A 235 -12.89 12.72 5.94
N ALA A 236 -13.66 12.47 7.00
CA ALA A 236 -14.51 11.29 7.12
C ALA A 236 -15.55 11.23 5.99
N ALA A 237 -16.13 12.38 5.60
CA ALA A 237 -17.03 12.48 4.46
C ALA A 237 -16.32 12.14 3.14
N ARG A 238 -15.13 12.70 2.89
CA ARG A 238 -14.32 12.38 1.70
C ARG A 238 -13.93 10.90 1.64
N ASP A 239 -13.51 10.33 2.77
CA ASP A 239 -13.15 8.91 2.84
C ASP A 239 -14.37 8.00 2.62
N ALA A 240 -15.56 8.39 3.11
CA ALA A 240 -16.81 7.67 2.86
C ALA A 240 -17.23 7.74 1.38
N GLU A 241 -17.13 8.91 0.75
CA GLU A 241 -17.38 9.09 -0.69
C GLU A 241 -16.42 8.26 -1.54
N ALA A 242 -15.12 8.25 -1.19
CA ALA A 242 -14.11 7.45 -1.88
C ALA A 242 -14.40 5.95 -1.79
N ARG A 243 -14.81 5.46 -0.61
CA ARG A 243 -15.20 4.06 -0.42
C ARG A 243 -16.44 3.70 -1.21
N GLU A 244 -17.44 4.57 -1.27
CA GLU A 244 -18.64 4.30 -2.06
C GLU A 244 -18.33 4.30 -3.57
N GLN A 245 -17.48 5.21 -4.04
CA GLN A 245 -17.01 5.19 -5.43
C GLN A 245 -16.24 3.91 -5.76
N GLN A 246 -15.39 3.44 -4.86
CA GLN A 246 -14.70 2.15 -5.02
C GLN A 246 -15.69 1.00 -5.12
N ARG A 247 -16.69 0.93 -4.23
CA ARG A 247 -17.72 -0.11 -4.28
C ARG A 247 -18.50 -0.09 -5.60
N VAL A 248 -18.91 1.09 -6.06
CA VAL A 248 -19.62 1.23 -7.34
C VAL A 248 -18.73 0.79 -8.51
N GLN A 249 -17.43 1.11 -8.50
CA GLN A 249 -16.49 0.64 -9.52
C GLN A 249 -16.32 -0.89 -9.48
N GLU A 250 -16.17 -1.49 -8.29
CA GLU A 250 -16.07 -2.93 -8.13
C GLU A 250 -17.32 -3.66 -8.61
N GLU A 251 -18.51 -3.14 -8.30
CA GLU A 251 -19.79 -3.68 -8.77
C GLU A 251 -19.90 -3.62 -10.30
N GLN A 252 -19.50 -2.50 -10.91
CA GLN A 252 -19.45 -2.35 -12.37
C GLN A 252 -18.44 -3.30 -13.02
N GLU A 253 -17.25 -3.43 -12.45
CA GLU A 253 -16.24 -4.37 -12.95
C GLU A 253 -16.71 -5.83 -12.85
N ALA A 254 -17.39 -6.19 -11.76
CA ALA A 254 -17.97 -7.52 -11.58
C ALA A 254 -19.09 -7.81 -12.59
N GLU A 255 -19.95 -6.83 -12.87
CA GLU A 255 -21.00 -6.97 -13.89
C GLU A 255 -20.40 -7.12 -15.30
N LEU A 256 -19.41 -6.30 -15.65
CA LEU A 256 -18.69 -6.40 -16.92
C LEU A 256 -17.98 -7.76 -17.06
N LEU A 257 -17.38 -8.27 -15.99
CA LEU A 257 -16.74 -9.59 -16.00
C LEU A 257 -17.77 -10.70 -16.23
N LYS A 258 -18.96 -10.59 -15.63
CA LYS A 258 -20.05 -11.55 -15.83
C LYS A 258 -20.56 -11.54 -17.29
N GLN A 259 -20.69 -10.37 -17.89
CA GLN A 259 -21.05 -10.24 -19.32
C GLN A 259 -19.94 -10.79 -20.24
N ALA A 260 -18.67 -10.48 -19.94
CA ALA A 260 -17.50 -10.95 -20.66
C ALA A 260 -17.33 -12.47 -20.63
N THR A 261 -17.78 -13.12 -19.55
CA THR A 261 -17.72 -14.58 -19.36
C THR A 261 -19.02 -15.29 -19.72
N SER A 262 -19.96 -14.59 -20.35
CA SER A 262 -21.18 -15.20 -20.86
C SER A 262 -20.87 -16.29 -21.92
N PRO A 263 -21.70 -17.34 -22.03
CA PRO A 263 -21.45 -18.44 -22.96
C PRO A 263 -21.40 -17.99 -24.43
N GLU A 264 -22.17 -16.97 -24.79
CA GLU A 264 -22.17 -16.38 -26.13
C GLU A 264 -20.85 -15.69 -26.46
N VAL A 265 -20.38 -14.79 -25.59
CA VAL A 265 -19.12 -14.07 -25.77
C VAL A 265 -17.94 -15.04 -25.79
N THR A 266 -17.92 -16.00 -24.87
CA THR A 266 -16.84 -17.00 -24.80
C THR A 266 -16.81 -17.92 -26.02
N ALA A 267 -17.96 -18.29 -26.60
CA ALA A 267 -18.02 -19.09 -27.82
C ALA A 267 -17.47 -18.32 -29.03
N ILE A 268 -17.84 -17.06 -29.19
CA ILE A 268 -17.36 -16.21 -30.30
C ILE A 268 -15.86 -15.92 -30.14
N LEU A 269 -15.40 -15.64 -28.92
CA LEU A 269 -13.99 -15.30 -28.65
C LEU A 269 -13.08 -16.52 -28.40
N ALA A 270 -13.62 -17.75 -28.49
CA ALA A 270 -12.89 -18.98 -28.19
C ALA A 270 -11.49 -19.09 -28.84
N PRO A 271 -11.26 -18.66 -30.11
CA PRO A 271 -9.93 -18.73 -30.71
C PRO A 271 -8.86 -17.88 -30.01
N PHE A 272 -9.27 -16.84 -29.27
CA PHE A 272 -8.37 -15.93 -28.56
C PHE A 272 -8.19 -16.32 -27.08
N LEU A 273 -9.21 -16.90 -26.46
CA LEU A 273 -9.23 -17.22 -25.03
C LEU A 273 -8.47 -18.52 -24.70
N GLU A 274 -8.28 -19.40 -25.68
CA GLU A 274 -7.58 -20.67 -25.48
C GLU A 274 -6.07 -20.46 -25.33
N SER A 275 -5.46 -21.08 -24.32
CA SER A 275 -4.02 -20.98 -24.04
C SER A 275 -3.17 -21.75 -25.05
N ARG A 276 -2.28 -21.05 -25.76
CA ARG A 276 -1.49 -21.60 -26.87
C ARG A 276 -0.03 -21.19 -26.80
N ASP A 277 0.81 -21.96 -27.45
CA ASP A 277 2.22 -21.69 -27.71
C ASP A 277 2.44 -20.88 -29.01
N LEU A 278 1.41 -20.20 -29.51
CA LEU A 278 1.46 -19.40 -30.73
C LEU A 278 0.85 -18.03 -30.47
N GLN A 279 1.62 -16.98 -30.76
CA GLN A 279 1.14 -15.60 -30.70
C GLN A 279 1.25 -14.93 -32.06
N PRO A 280 0.26 -14.10 -32.45
CA PRO A 280 0.34 -13.36 -33.69
C PRO A 280 1.37 -12.23 -33.53
N LYS A 281 2.23 -12.09 -34.54
CA LYS A 281 3.26 -11.06 -34.62
C LYS A 281 3.22 -10.41 -36.00
N LEU A 282 3.37 -9.09 -36.01
CA LEU A 282 3.47 -8.34 -37.26
C LEU A 282 4.87 -8.53 -37.86
N SER A 283 4.92 -9.00 -39.11
CA SER A 283 6.14 -9.12 -39.91
C SER A 283 5.94 -8.30 -41.17
N GLY A 284 6.32 -7.01 -41.10
CA GLY A 284 6.00 -6.02 -42.13
C GLY A 284 4.49 -5.79 -42.23
N ALA A 285 3.91 -5.95 -43.43
CA ALA A 285 2.47 -5.84 -43.63
C ALA A 285 1.70 -7.16 -43.35
N THR A 286 2.40 -8.25 -43.05
CA THR A 286 1.80 -9.59 -42.91
C THR A 286 1.70 -10.03 -41.45
N VAL A 287 0.62 -10.74 -41.11
CA VAL A 287 0.46 -11.40 -39.82
C VAL A 287 1.13 -12.77 -39.90
N LYS A 288 2.07 -13.04 -39.00
CA LYS A 288 2.71 -14.36 -38.83
C LYS A 288 2.49 -14.84 -37.41
N PHE A 289 2.35 -16.14 -37.22
CA PHE A 289 2.32 -16.74 -35.90
C PHE A 289 3.75 -17.15 -35.51
N SER A 290 4.19 -16.71 -34.33
CA SER A 290 5.49 -17.08 -33.78
C SER A 290 5.29 -18.01 -32.58
N PRO A 291 6.09 -19.09 -32.47
CA PRO A 291 6.04 -19.95 -31.31
C PRO A 291 6.49 -19.20 -30.04
N THR A 292 5.82 -19.47 -28.93
CA THR A 292 6.15 -18.94 -27.59
C THR A 292 6.53 -20.08 -26.65
N ILE A 293 7.45 -19.81 -25.73
CA ILE A 293 7.87 -20.79 -24.72
C ILE A 293 6.71 -21.09 -23.75
N ASP A 294 6.00 -20.04 -23.33
CA ASP A 294 4.86 -20.16 -22.44
C ASP A 294 3.57 -20.34 -23.24
N LYS A 295 2.71 -21.25 -22.77
CA LYS A 295 1.32 -21.35 -23.24
C LYS A 295 0.49 -20.24 -22.63
N LYS A 296 0.02 -19.30 -23.44
CA LYS A 296 -0.78 -18.15 -23.02
C LYS A 296 -1.95 -17.93 -23.97
N PRO A 297 -3.08 -17.40 -23.49
CA PRO A 297 -4.13 -16.92 -24.39
C PRO A 297 -3.60 -15.79 -25.27
N MET A 298 -4.36 -15.41 -26.29
CA MET A 298 -3.90 -14.41 -27.25
C MET A 298 -3.66 -13.06 -26.57
N SER A 299 -2.56 -12.39 -26.93
CA SER A 299 -2.22 -11.08 -26.38
C SER A 299 -3.17 -10.00 -26.91
N TYR A 300 -3.85 -9.31 -26.00
CA TYR A 300 -4.72 -8.20 -26.31
C TYR A 300 -3.94 -7.02 -26.91
N SER A 301 -2.76 -6.70 -26.36
CA SER A 301 -1.89 -5.67 -26.94
C SER A 301 -1.39 -6.06 -28.33
N ALA A 302 -1.16 -7.34 -28.61
CA ALA A 302 -0.84 -7.80 -29.97
C ALA A 302 -2.02 -7.57 -30.94
N LEU A 303 -3.25 -7.89 -30.54
CA LEU A 303 -4.46 -7.62 -31.33
C LEU A 303 -4.64 -6.13 -31.62
N GLN A 304 -4.41 -5.29 -30.61
CA GLN A 304 -4.42 -3.82 -30.75
C GLN A 304 -3.31 -3.32 -31.67
N GLY A 305 -2.07 -3.74 -31.44
CA GLY A 305 -0.90 -3.32 -32.22
C GLY A 305 -0.97 -3.72 -33.70
N MET A 306 -1.74 -4.76 -34.02
CA MET A 306 -2.04 -5.13 -35.40
C MET A 306 -3.24 -4.39 -36.00
N ASN A 307 -3.90 -3.49 -35.26
CA ASN A 307 -5.14 -2.81 -35.65
C ASN A 307 -6.33 -3.75 -35.92
N ALA A 308 -6.32 -4.98 -35.37
CA ALA A 308 -7.42 -5.93 -35.52
C ALA A 308 -8.70 -5.45 -34.81
N LEU A 309 -8.56 -4.57 -33.82
CA LEU A 309 -9.66 -3.98 -33.07
C LEU A 309 -10.17 -2.65 -33.65
N SER A 310 -9.63 -2.18 -34.78
CA SER A 310 -10.12 -0.94 -35.40
C SER A 310 -11.50 -1.17 -36.06
N PRO A 311 -12.47 -0.24 -35.94
CA PRO A 311 -13.80 -0.36 -36.55
C PRO A 311 -13.76 -0.12 -38.07
N SER A 312 -12.97 -0.93 -38.76
CA SER A 312 -12.71 -0.86 -40.19
C SER A 312 -12.74 -2.25 -40.80
N ILE A 313 -12.99 -2.33 -42.12
CA ILE A 313 -12.95 -3.60 -42.86
C ILE A 313 -11.56 -4.25 -42.75
N ASP A 314 -10.50 -3.44 -42.75
CA ASP A 314 -9.13 -3.95 -42.55
C ASP A 314 -8.92 -4.53 -41.16
N GLY A 315 -9.53 -3.95 -40.12
CA GLY A 315 -9.54 -4.50 -38.76
C GLY A 315 -10.21 -5.87 -38.72
N LEU A 316 -11.42 -5.98 -39.28
CA LEU A 316 -12.14 -7.26 -39.40
C LEU A 316 -11.35 -8.30 -40.20
N LYS A 317 -10.67 -7.88 -41.27
CA LYS A 317 -9.85 -8.76 -42.11
C LYS A 317 -8.70 -9.35 -41.31
N ARG A 318 -8.03 -8.53 -40.50
CA ARG A 318 -6.96 -8.98 -39.62
C ARG A 318 -7.50 -9.89 -38.53
N LEU A 319 -8.65 -9.55 -37.95
CA LEU A 319 -9.29 -10.37 -36.93
C LEU A 319 -9.66 -11.77 -37.47
N ALA A 320 -10.27 -11.84 -38.66
CA ALA A 320 -10.57 -13.10 -39.34
C ALA A 320 -9.30 -13.91 -39.67
N LEU A 321 -8.24 -13.24 -40.13
CA LEU A 321 -6.96 -13.89 -40.42
C LEU A 321 -6.30 -14.48 -39.16
N ILE A 322 -6.45 -13.81 -38.02
CA ILE A 322 -5.92 -14.26 -36.74
C ILE A 322 -6.78 -15.41 -36.21
N GLY A 323 -8.09 -15.20 -36.01
CA GLY A 323 -8.98 -16.20 -35.40
C GLY A 323 -9.26 -17.43 -36.27
N GLY A 324 -9.11 -17.33 -37.59
CA GLY A 324 -9.31 -18.42 -38.55
C GLY A 324 -8.02 -19.00 -39.15
N ASN A 325 -6.85 -18.73 -38.56
CA ASN A 325 -5.59 -19.19 -39.14
C ASN A 325 -5.52 -20.73 -39.20
N ARG A 326 -5.14 -21.29 -40.35
CA ARG A 326 -5.06 -22.75 -40.53
C ARG A 326 -4.08 -23.44 -39.57
N ASN A 327 -3.04 -22.74 -39.14
CA ASN A 327 -1.99 -23.27 -38.26
C ASN A 327 -2.42 -23.22 -36.79
N LEU A 328 -3.56 -22.61 -36.47
CA LEU A 328 -4.07 -22.60 -35.10
C LEU A 328 -4.72 -23.95 -34.75
N PRO A 329 -4.46 -24.48 -33.54
CA PRO A 329 -5.23 -25.59 -33.01
C PRO A 329 -6.70 -25.19 -32.81
N GLU A 330 -7.61 -26.15 -32.67
CA GLU A 330 -8.99 -25.85 -32.31
C GLU A 330 -9.08 -25.28 -30.88
N PRO A 331 -10.03 -24.38 -30.58
CA PRO A 331 -11.07 -23.84 -31.46
C PRO A 331 -10.54 -22.75 -32.41
N LYS A 332 -10.94 -22.77 -33.68
CA LYS A 332 -10.70 -21.66 -34.62
C LYS A 332 -11.96 -21.31 -35.41
N TRP A 333 -12.01 -20.11 -35.95
CA TRP A 333 -13.13 -19.73 -36.82
C TRP A 333 -13.01 -20.40 -38.19
N SER A 334 -14.16 -20.78 -38.75
CA SER A 334 -14.26 -21.33 -40.12
C SER A 334 -14.51 -20.25 -41.17
N VAL A 335 -14.08 -19.01 -40.90
CA VAL A 335 -14.32 -17.84 -41.75
C VAL A 335 -13.16 -17.64 -42.73
N HIS A 336 -13.49 -17.24 -43.97
CA HIS A 336 -12.48 -16.92 -44.99
C HIS A 336 -11.59 -15.75 -44.57
N SER A 337 -10.33 -15.70 -45.03
CA SER A 337 -9.45 -14.56 -44.69
C SER A 337 -9.68 -13.30 -45.53
N GLN A 338 -10.42 -13.39 -46.64
CA GLN A 338 -10.66 -12.27 -47.55
C GLN A 338 -12.11 -11.76 -47.43
N PRO A 339 -12.32 -10.44 -47.30
CA PRO A 339 -13.66 -9.86 -47.10
C PRO A 339 -14.68 -10.18 -48.20
N ASN A 340 -14.23 -10.36 -49.44
CA ASN A 340 -15.10 -10.62 -50.58
C ASN A 340 -15.80 -11.98 -50.51
N ASN A 341 -15.32 -12.89 -49.67
CA ASN A 341 -15.85 -14.24 -49.51
C ASN A 341 -16.65 -14.42 -48.21
N TRP A 342 -16.87 -13.35 -47.45
CA TRP A 342 -17.66 -13.40 -46.23
C TRP A 342 -19.15 -13.40 -46.54
N SER A 343 -19.87 -14.35 -45.95
CA SER A 343 -21.31 -14.28 -45.82
C SER A 343 -21.71 -13.10 -44.91
N GLN A 344 -23.00 -12.78 -44.84
CA GLN A 344 -23.47 -11.76 -43.90
C GLN A 344 -23.27 -12.22 -42.45
N ASP A 345 -23.56 -13.49 -42.16
CA ASP A 345 -23.36 -14.10 -40.84
C ASP A 345 -21.89 -14.03 -40.40
N ASP A 346 -20.93 -14.26 -41.31
CA ASP A 346 -19.50 -14.10 -41.01
C ASP A 346 -19.14 -12.66 -40.62
N LYS A 347 -19.72 -11.68 -41.31
CA LYS A 347 -19.50 -10.25 -41.00
C LYS A 347 -20.05 -9.90 -39.64
N ASP A 348 -21.28 -10.34 -39.34
CA ASP A 348 -21.95 -10.05 -38.09
C ASP A 348 -21.22 -10.71 -36.91
N MET A 349 -20.75 -11.95 -37.08
CA MET A 349 -19.91 -12.64 -36.11
C MET A 349 -18.57 -11.91 -35.88
N LEU A 350 -17.87 -11.51 -36.94
CA LEU A 350 -16.59 -10.78 -36.84
C LEU A 350 -16.77 -9.40 -36.19
N GLN A 351 -17.84 -8.68 -36.52
CA GLN A 351 -18.18 -7.39 -35.91
C GLN A 351 -18.49 -7.56 -34.43
N SER A 352 -19.28 -8.57 -34.06
CA SER A 352 -19.59 -8.88 -32.66
C SER A 352 -18.33 -9.26 -31.89
N ALA A 353 -17.47 -10.13 -32.45
CA ALA A 353 -16.18 -10.49 -31.86
C ALA A 353 -15.28 -9.26 -31.65
N GLN A 354 -15.20 -8.38 -32.65
CA GLN A 354 -14.43 -7.15 -32.57
C GLN A 354 -14.97 -6.22 -31.47
N GLN A 355 -16.29 -6.06 -31.39
CA GLN A 355 -16.94 -5.26 -30.37
C GLN A 355 -16.66 -5.84 -28.98
N TYR A 356 -16.86 -7.13 -28.77
CA TYR A 356 -16.58 -7.79 -27.50
C TYR A 356 -15.11 -7.69 -27.08
N LEU A 357 -14.16 -7.80 -28.01
CA LEU A 357 -12.75 -7.60 -27.69
C LEU A 357 -12.46 -6.14 -27.30
N ARG A 358 -13.10 -5.15 -27.92
CA ARG A 358 -12.92 -3.74 -27.54
C ARG A 358 -13.53 -3.42 -26.17
N GLU A 359 -14.71 -3.97 -25.91
CA GLU A 359 -15.51 -3.69 -24.73
C GLU A 359 -15.01 -4.48 -23.51
N TYR A 360 -14.78 -5.78 -23.68
CA TYR A 360 -14.39 -6.70 -22.60
C TYR A 360 -12.92 -7.07 -22.59
N GLY A 361 -12.13 -6.70 -23.61
CA GLY A 361 -10.72 -7.06 -23.72
C GLY A 361 -9.89 -6.71 -22.48
N PRO A 362 -9.93 -5.46 -21.97
CA PRO A 362 -9.22 -5.08 -20.75
C PRO A 362 -9.64 -5.91 -19.52
N THR A 363 -10.94 -6.18 -19.36
CA THR A 363 -11.48 -6.99 -18.27
C THR A 363 -11.05 -8.45 -18.38
N LEU A 364 -11.01 -9.01 -19.59
CA LEU A 364 -10.54 -10.37 -19.86
C LEU A 364 -9.03 -10.52 -19.62
N VAL A 365 -8.23 -9.46 -19.84
CA VAL A 365 -6.81 -9.44 -19.47
C VAL A 365 -6.66 -9.44 -17.95
N LYS A 366 -7.39 -8.58 -17.22
CA LYS A 366 -7.39 -8.57 -15.74
C LYS A 366 -7.78 -9.95 -15.17
N ALA A 367 -8.72 -10.64 -15.81
CA ALA A 367 -9.17 -11.98 -15.42
C ALA A 367 -8.25 -13.12 -15.88
N GLY A 368 -7.13 -12.83 -16.57
CA GLY A 368 -6.19 -13.84 -17.08
C GLY A 368 -6.73 -14.70 -18.22
N LYS A 369 -7.83 -14.30 -18.86
CA LYS A 369 -8.45 -14.98 -20.02
C LYS A 369 -7.87 -14.52 -21.35
N LEU A 370 -7.24 -13.35 -21.37
CA LEU A 370 -6.39 -12.86 -22.46
C LEU A 370 -5.01 -12.54 -21.90
N SER A 371 -3.98 -12.64 -22.74
CA SER A 371 -2.64 -12.18 -22.35
C SER A 371 -2.59 -10.67 -22.48
N GLN A 372 -1.76 -10.03 -21.66
CA GLN A 372 -1.46 -8.62 -21.83
C GLN A 372 -0.76 -8.38 -23.17
#